data_AF-A0A9W6HEA5-F1
#
_entry.id   AF-A0A9W6HEA5-F1
#
_cell.length_a   1.000
_cell.length_b   1.000
_cell.length_c   1.000
_cell.angle_alpha   90.00
_cell.angle_beta   90.00
_cell.angle_gamma   90.00
#
_symmetry.space_group_name_H-M   'P 1'
#
loop_
_entity.id
_entity.type
_entity.pdbx_description
1 polymer ?
#
loop_
_entity_poly.entity_id
_entity_poly.type
_entity_poly.pdbx_seq_one_letter_code
_entity_poly.pdbx_strand_id
1 'polypeptide(L)'
;MSPRDDDALSWAGDDDPTLVSAPAADETAVPRRAKADPSALTTTPRSAPAPSPADSEPARTSSGADADGGMSSAALVSLGVLGGIYLLYTIGWIIGGLRLNGIAGFIVAPTAFVPAVIVAVAAPAIWFGVVFLLTRERPSWQRFAWLAAGAVLLVPWPFVMLGTGL
;
A
#
# COMPACT_ATOMS: atom_id res chain seq x y z
N MET A 1 40.93 27.62 9.25
CA MET A 1 40.26 26.33 9.00
C MET A 1 41.31 25.32 8.59
N SER A 2 41.31 24.12 9.17
CA SER A 2 42.23 23.06 8.77
C SER A 2 41.58 22.27 7.62
N PRO A 3 42.32 21.81 6.60
CA PRO A 3 41.77 21.07 5.44
C PRO A 3 40.95 19.81 5.78
N ARG A 4 41.02 19.32 7.04
CA ARG A 4 40.30 18.14 7.52
C ARG A 4 38.82 18.38 7.81
N ASP A 5 38.41 19.64 8.03
CA ASP A 5 37.01 19.96 8.31
C ASP A 5 36.16 19.98 7.02
N ASP A 6 36.80 20.14 5.85
CA ASP A 6 36.14 20.12 4.53
C ASP A 6 35.86 18.68 4.03
N ASP A 7 36.50 17.66 4.61
CA ASP A 7 36.28 16.25 4.28
C ASP A 7 34.96 15.69 4.87
N ALA A 8 34.36 16.37 5.86
CA ALA A 8 33.12 15.93 6.47
C ALA A 8 31.86 16.23 5.62
N LEU A 9 31.99 17.06 4.58
CA LEU A 9 30.91 17.46 3.67
C LEU A 9 31.16 17.05 2.21
N SER A 10 32.32 16.46 1.92
CA SER A 10 32.60 15.87 0.61
C SER A 10 32.08 14.44 0.60
N TRP A 11 30.95 14.23 -0.06
CA TRP A 11 30.42 12.90 -0.40
C TRP A 11 31.28 12.21 -1.49
N ALA A 12 32.58 12.47 -1.51
CA ALA A 12 33.53 11.99 -2.51
C ALA A 12 33.88 10.50 -2.38
N GLY A 13 33.12 9.75 -1.57
CA GLY A 13 33.24 8.31 -1.39
C GLY A 13 32.10 7.51 -2.00
N ASP A 14 31.14 8.14 -2.69
CA ASP A 14 30.03 7.45 -3.34
C ASP A 14 30.38 7.07 -4.79
N ASP A 15 31.48 6.33 -4.96
CA ASP A 15 31.77 5.60 -6.19
C ASP A 15 31.07 4.22 -6.11
N ASP A 16 29.74 4.23 -6.10
CA ASP A 16 28.93 3.02 -6.24
C ASP A 16 28.96 2.57 -7.72
N PRO A 17 29.44 1.34 -8.03
CA PRO A 17 29.51 0.83 -9.40
C PRO A 17 28.13 0.65 -10.07
N THR A 18 27.02 0.89 -9.37
CA THR A 18 25.67 0.90 -9.93
C THR A 18 25.24 2.25 -10.50
N LEU A 19 26.02 3.32 -10.31
CA LEU A 19 25.73 4.64 -10.88
C LEU A 19 26.27 4.76 -12.31
N VAL A 20 25.34 4.88 -13.27
CA VAL A 20 25.67 5.18 -14.67
C VAL A 20 25.88 6.70 -14.81
N SER A 21 27.13 7.15 -14.98
CA SER A 21 27.40 8.57 -15.25
C SER A 21 26.83 8.97 -16.61
N ALA A 22 25.95 9.97 -16.63
CA ALA A 22 25.57 10.65 -17.86
C ALA A 22 26.75 11.50 -18.36
N PRO A 23 27.00 11.59 -19.69
CA PRO A 23 28.10 12.40 -20.20
C PRO A 23 27.90 13.87 -19.82
N ALA A 24 28.89 14.46 -19.16
CA ALA A 24 28.92 15.89 -18.89
C ALA A 24 28.85 16.65 -20.23
N ALA A 25 27.74 17.36 -20.45
CA ALA A 25 27.63 18.30 -21.54
C ALA A 25 28.59 19.46 -21.25
N ASP A 26 29.64 19.53 -22.04
CA ASP A 26 30.66 20.57 -22.01
C ASP A 26 29.99 21.93 -22.25
N GLU A 27 29.83 22.70 -21.19
CA GLU A 27 29.14 23.99 -21.17
C GLU A 27 30.11 25.10 -21.63
N THR A 28 30.56 25.06 -22.88
CA THR A 28 31.28 26.19 -23.50
C THR A 28 31.05 26.27 -25.02
N ALA A 29 30.00 27.00 -25.46
CA ALA A 29 30.04 27.81 -26.70
C ALA A 29 28.69 28.51 -26.97
N VAL A 30 28.62 29.81 -26.70
CA VAL A 30 27.68 30.71 -27.39
C VAL A 30 28.37 31.14 -28.70
N PRO A 31 27.73 31.02 -29.88
CA PRO A 31 27.38 32.25 -30.59
C PRO A 31 26.14 32.20 -31.52
N ARG A 32 25.48 33.39 -31.59
CA ARG A 32 24.97 34.06 -32.80
C ARG A 32 23.57 33.72 -33.33
N ARG A 33 22.66 34.64 -32.98
CA ARG A 33 21.45 35.11 -33.69
C ARG A 33 21.58 35.04 -35.21
N ALA A 34 20.74 34.22 -35.86
CA ALA A 34 20.56 34.21 -37.31
C ALA A 34 19.26 34.94 -37.70
N LYS A 35 19.39 35.73 -38.76
CA LYS A 35 18.42 36.66 -39.36
C LYS A 35 17.57 35.92 -40.41
N ALA A 36 16.36 36.42 -40.66
CA ALA A 36 15.44 36.07 -41.76
C ALA A 36 16.15 36.01 -43.14
N ASP A 37 15.67 35.30 -44.17
CA ASP A 37 14.38 35.54 -44.89
C ASP A 37 14.18 34.45 -46.02
N PRO A 38 13.27 34.56 -47.01
CA PRO A 38 12.00 33.82 -47.12
C PRO A 38 11.91 32.86 -48.34
N SER A 39 10.99 31.88 -48.31
CA SER A 39 10.44 31.34 -49.56
C SER A 39 9.04 30.77 -49.36
N ALA A 40 8.26 30.82 -50.43
CA ALA A 40 6.86 31.19 -50.41
C ALA A 40 5.88 30.04 -50.69
N LEU A 41 4.61 30.28 -50.28
CA LEU A 41 3.34 29.71 -50.75
C LEU A 41 3.16 28.18 -50.64
N THR A 42 2.15 27.69 -49.90
CA THR A 42 0.77 27.55 -50.41
C THR A 42 -0.23 27.23 -49.26
N THR A 43 -1.14 28.18 -49.00
CA THR A 43 -2.62 28.09 -48.79
C THR A 43 -3.22 27.16 -47.70
N THR A 44 -3.66 27.61 -46.49
CA THR A 44 -4.94 28.28 -46.03
C THR A 44 -6.11 27.29 -45.74
N PRO A 45 -7.11 27.49 -44.81
CA PRO A 45 -7.30 28.45 -43.68
C PRO A 45 -7.61 27.79 -42.30
N ARG A 46 -7.72 28.67 -41.29
CA ARG A 46 -8.07 28.38 -39.88
C ARG A 46 -9.59 28.42 -39.60
N SER A 47 -10.03 27.70 -38.56
CA SER A 47 -11.08 28.12 -37.61
C SER A 47 -11.14 27.18 -36.38
N ALA A 48 -11.22 27.78 -35.19
CA ALA A 48 -11.64 27.22 -33.89
C ALA A 48 -12.83 28.09 -33.39
N PRO A 49 -13.63 27.80 -32.33
CA PRO A 49 -13.42 26.86 -31.19
C PRO A 49 -14.66 26.07 -30.61
N ALA A 50 -14.37 25.00 -29.82
CA ALA A 50 -15.11 24.39 -28.66
C ALA A 50 -16.58 23.87 -28.81
N PRO A 51 -17.11 22.91 -27.99
CA PRO A 51 -16.71 22.50 -26.62
C PRO A 51 -16.54 20.98 -26.36
N SER A 52 -15.90 20.66 -25.22
CA SER A 52 -15.83 19.34 -24.58
C SER A 52 -17.22 18.80 -24.20
N PRO A 53 -17.43 17.47 -24.27
CA PRO A 53 -17.51 16.74 -23.01
C PRO A 53 -16.65 15.46 -23.01
N ALA A 54 -15.93 15.31 -21.91
CA ALA A 54 -15.79 14.13 -21.06
C ALA A 54 -15.91 12.70 -21.66
N ASP A 55 -15.11 11.83 -21.05
CA ASP A 55 -15.32 10.38 -20.91
C ASP A 55 -14.73 9.48 -21.99
N SER A 56 -13.47 9.11 -21.80
CA SER A 56 -13.10 7.75 -21.34
C SER A 56 -11.61 7.54 -21.57
N GLU A 57 -10.78 8.03 -20.64
CA GLU A 57 -9.49 7.38 -20.44
C GLU A 57 -9.78 5.99 -19.86
N PRO A 58 -9.41 4.88 -20.52
CA PRO A 58 -9.15 3.69 -19.75
C PRO A 58 -7.91 4.04 -18.93
N ALA A 59 -8.12 4.35 -17.66
CA ALA A 59 -7.11 4.21 -16.63
C ALA A 59 -6.62 2.75 -16.75
N ARG A 60 -5.58 2.55 -17.55
CA ARG A 60 -4.83 1.30 -17.61
C ARG A 60 -4.25 1.17 -16.22
N THR A 61 -4.95 0.40 -15.39
CA THR A 61 -4.43 -0.13 -14.14
C THR A 61 -3.04 -0.62 -14.48
N SER A 62 -2.05 -0.05 -13.80
CA SER A 62 -0.65 -0.34 -13.97
C SER A 62 -0.41 -1.86 -13.87
N SER A 63 -0.48 -2.56 -15.00
CA SER A 63 0.23 -3.82 -15.20
C SER A 63 1.68 -3.41 -15.47
N GLY A 64 2.33 -2.96 -14.40
CA GLY A 64 3.77 -2.77 -14.36
C GLY A 64 4.37 -4.15 -14.19
N ALA A 65 4.92 -4.66 -15.28
CA ALA A 65 5.89 -5.74 -15.39
C ALA A 65 6.14 -6.57 -14.12
N ASP A 66 5.73 -7.84 -14.17
CA ASP A 66 6.34 -8.92 -13.42
C ASP A 66 7.82 -9.05 -13.86
N ALA A 67 8.68 -8.17 -13.34
CA ALA A 67 10.11 -8.29 -13.40
C ALA A 67 10.61 -8.47 -11.96
N ASP A 68 11.19 -9.65 -11.72
CA ASP A 68 11.65 -10.24 -10.47
C ASP A 68 10.55 -10.72 -9.51
N GLY A 69 10.67 -11.99 -9.08
CA GLY A 69 9.69 -12.79 -8.32
C GLY A 69 9.39 -12.33 -6.88
N GLY A 70 9.44 -11.03 -6.61
CA GLY A 70 9.02 -10.39 -5.37
C GLY A 70 7.52 -10.03 -5.38
N MET A 71 6.93 -9.88 -4.19
CA MET A 71 5.57 -9.32 -4.09
C MET A 71 5.58 -7.85 -4.51
N SER A 72 4.56 -7.46 -5.29
CA SER A 72 4.37 -6.05 -5.66
C SER A 72 4.19 -5.16 -4.43
N SER A 73 4.59 -3.89 -4.54
CA SER A 73 4.39 -2.89 -3.47
C SER A 73 2.94 -2.80 -3.01
N ALA A 74 2.00 -2.90 -3.96
CA ALA A 74 0.57 -2.95 -3.67
C ALA A 74 0.21 -4.15 -2.78
N ALA A 75 0.74 -5.34 -3.07
CA ALA A 75 0.49 -6.54 -2.28
C ALA A 75 1.04 -6.43 -0.85
N LEU A 76 2.21 -5.80 -0.65
CA LEU A 76 2.78 -5.52 0.67
C LEU A 76 1.90 -4.55 1.47
N VAL A 77 1.44 -3.47 0.84
CA VAL A 77 0.54 -2.50 1.47
C VAL A 77 -0.79 -3.17 1.84
N SER A 78 -1.40 -3.92 0.92
CA SER A 78 -2.63 -4.67 1.19
C SER A 78 -2.43 -5.65 2.34
N LEU A 79 -1.29 -6.33 2.40
CA LEU A 79 -1.00 -7.24 3.51
C LEU A 79 -0.89 -6.50 4.84
N GLY A 80 -0.21 -5.35 4.87
CA GLY A 80 -0.11 -4.52 6.06
C GLY A 80 -1.48 -4.04 6.54
N VAL A 81 -2.33 -3.59 5.62
CA VAL A 81 -3.71 -3.16 5.91
C VAL A 81 -4.54 -4.32 6.46
N LEU A 82 -4.55 -5.47 5.78
CA LEU A 82 -5.28 -6.64 6.27
C LEU A 82 -4.74 -7.10 7.63
N GLY A 83 -3.42 -7.20 7.79
CA GLY A 83 -2.80 -7.52 9.08
C GLY A 83 -3.21 -6.55 10.19
N GLY A 84 -3.26 -5.26 9.88
CA GLY A 84 -3.82 -4.23 10.75
C GLY A 84 -5.27 -4.52 11.12
N ILE A 85 -6.14 -4.85 10.16
CA ILE A 85 -7.55 -5.19 10.43
C ILE A 85 -7.65 -6.39 11.39
N TYR A 86 -6.87 -7.46 11.18
CA TYR A 86 -6.85 -8.62 12.08
C TYR A 86 -6.33 -8.26 13.48
N LEU A 87 -5.37 -7.34 13.58
CA LEU A 87 -4.90 -6.81 14.87
C LEU A 87 -6.00 -5.99 15.57
N LEU A 88 -6.70 -5.13 14.83
CA LEU A 88 -7.86 -4.39 15.36
C LEU A 88 -8.96 -5.35 15.82
N TYR A 89 -9.21 -6.44 15.10
CA TYR A 89 -10.16 -7.47 15.53
C TYR A 89 -9.74 -8.16 16.82
N THR A 90 -8.45 -8.47 16.97
CA THR A 90 -7.89 -9.01 18.22
C THR A 90 -8.18 -8.08 19.39
N ILE A 91 -7.91 -6.78 19.23
CA ILE A 91 -8.24 -5.74 20.22
C ILE A 91 -9.75 -5.68 20.47
N GLY A 92 -10.55 -5.77 19.41
CA GLY A 92 -12.00 -5.79 19.50
C GLY A 92 -12.52 -6.98 20.33
N TRP A 93 -11.99 -8.17 20.12
CA TRP A 93 -12.34 -9.34 20.92
C TRP A 93 -11.90 -9.22 22.38
N ILE A 94 -10.78 -8.57 22.67
CA ILE A 94 -10.37 -8.25 24.05
C ILE A 94 -11.43 -7.37 24.69
N ILE A 95 -11.70 -6.18 24.13
CA ILE A 95 -12.64 -5.23 24.71
C ILE A 95 -14.06 -5.82 24.81
N GLY A 96 -14.50 -6.53 23.76
CA GLY A 96 -15.78 -7.23 23.72
C GLY A 96 -15.88 -8.30 24.79
N GLY A 97 -14.84 -9.13 24.96
CA GLY A 97 -14.78 -10.16 25.99
C GLY A 97 -14.84 -9.58 27.41
N LEU A 98 -14.13 -8.49 27.68
CA LEU A 98 -14.23 -7.79 28.97
C LEU A 98 -15.64 -7.23 29.22
N ARG A 99 -16.28 -6.66 28.20
CA ARG A 99 -17.68 -6.19 28.30
C ARG A 99 -18.65 -7.33 28.59
N LEU A 100 -18.53 -8.44 27.85
CA LEU A 100 -19.38 -9.61 28.04
C LEU A 100 -19.18 -10.23 29.43
N ASN A 101 -17.96 -10.23 29.97
CA ASN A 101 -17.70 -10.76 31.30
C ASN A 101 -18.52 -10.06 32.38
N GLY A 102 -18.67 -8.74 32.30
CA GLY A 102 -19.48 -7.95 33.23
C GLY A 102 -20.98 -8.29 33.20
N ILE A 103 -21.49 -8.81 32.07
CA ILE A 103 -22.90 -9.19 31.89
C ILE A 103 -23.11 -10.70 32.15
N ALA A 104 -22.24 -11.53 31.59
CA ALA A 104 -22.32 -12.99 31.61
C ALA A 104 -21.82 -13.61 32.92
N GLY A 105 -21.04 -12.88 33.72
CA GLY A 105 -20.55 -13.35 35.02
C GLY A 105 -21.64 -13.74 36.01
N PHE A 106 -22.89 -13.33 35.77
CA PHE A 106 -24.06 -13.71 36.57
C PHE A 106 -24.74 -15.01 36.09
N ILE A 107 -24.45 -15.48 34.88
CA ILE A 107 -25.20 -16.56 34.19
C ILE A 107 -24.30 -17.76 33.91
N VAL A 108 -23.02 -17.54 33.60
CA VAL A 108 -22.07 -18.58 33.18
C VAL A 108 -20.90 -18.64 34.16
N ALA A 109 -20.49 -19.86 34.52
CA ALA A 109 -19.32 -20.07 35.37
C ALA A 109 -18.04 -19.53 34.68
N PRO A 110 -17.16 -18.80 35.40
CA PRO A 110 -15.94 -18.21 34.84
C PRO A 110 -15.03 -19.22 34.12
N THR A 111 -15.04 -20.47 34.59
CA THR A 111 -14.23 -21.57 34.04
C THR A 111 -14.57 -21.94 32.60
N ALA A 112 -15.81 -21.74 32.15
CA ALA A 112 -16.20 -21.95 30.76
C ALA A 112 -15.99 -20.69 29.90
N PHE A 113 -16.16 -19.52 30.51
CA PHE A 113 -16.10 -18.24 29.79
C PHE A 113 -14.68 -17.82 29.41
N VAL A 114 -13.73 -17.90 30.35
CA VAL A 114 -12.34 -17.48 30.15
C VAL A 114 -11.65 -18.18 28.97
N PRO A 115 -11.66 -19.53 28.86
CA PRO A 115 -11.00 -20.18 27.72
C PRO A 115 -11.64 -19.81 26.40
N ALA A 116 -12.97 -19.65 26.35
CA ALA A 116 -13.67 -19.22 25.14
C ALA A 116 -13.23 -17.82 24.69
N VAL A 117 -13.08 -16.87 25.63
CA VAL A 117 -12.57 -15.53 25.32
C VAL A 117 -11.12 -15.58 24.83
N ILE A 118 -10.26 -16.37 25.46
CA ILE A 118 -8.86 -16.51 25.02
C ILE A 118 -8.80 -17.02 23.57
N VAL A 119 -9.58 -18.05 23.25
CA VAL A 119 -9.64 -18.59 21.88
C VAL A 119 -10.18 -17.55 20.91
N ALA A 120 -11.24 -16.81 21.27
CA ALA A 120 -11.81 -15.77 20.43
C ALA A 120 -10.83 -14.62 20.17
N VAL A 121 -10.06 -14.20 21.18
CA VAL A 121 -9.00 -13.19 21.06
C VAL A 121 -7.86 -13.68 20.18
N ALA A 122 -7.45 -14.93 20.33
CA ALA A 122 -6.35 -15.49 19.55
C ALA A 122 -6.75 -15.81 18.08
N ALA A 123 -8.02 -16.08 17.82
CA ALA A 123 -8.50 -16.55 16.53
C ALA A 123 -8.13 -15.65 15.34
N PRO A 124 -8.26 -14.30 15.39
CA PRO A 124 -7.87 -13.43 14.29
C PRO A 124 -6.37 -13.53 13.97
N ALA A 125 -5.52 -13.50 14.99
CA ALA A 125 -4.08 -13.60 14.82
C ALA A 125 -3.66 -14.99 14.27
N ILE A 126 -4.27 -16.06 14.79
CA ILE A 126 -4.01 -17.42 14.33
C ILE A 126 -4.45 -17.59 12.87
N TRP A 127 -5.65 -17.13 12.51
CA TRP A 127 -6.15 -17.23 11.13
C TRP A 127 -5.23 -16.53 10.15
N PHE A 128 -4.85 -15.28 10.44
CA PHE A 128 -3.94 -14.51 9.59
C PHE A 128 -2.60 -15.24 9.43
N GLY A 129 -2.01 -15.71 10.54
CA GLY A 129 -0.75 -16.46 10.52
C GLY A 129 -0.84 -17.75 9.71
N VAL A 130 -1.90 -18.53 9.92
CA VAL A 130 -2.14 -19.80 9.20
C VAL A 130 -2.33 -19.55 7.71
N VAL A 131 -3.18 -18.61 7.32
CA VAL A 131 -3.39 -18.28 5.90
C VAL A 131 -2.09 -17.78 5.28
N PHE A 132 -1.34 -16.89 5.95
CA PHE A 132 -0.05 -16.40 5.49
C PHE A 132 0.95 -17.54 5.25
N LEU A 133 1.08 -18.46 6.21
CA LEU A 133 1.99 -19.60 6.13
C LEU A 133 1.58 -20.57 5.01
N LEU A 134 0.30 -20.92 4.95
CA LEU A 134 -0.22 -21.95 4.04
C LEU A 134 -0.24 -21.49 2.57
N THR A 135 -0.30 -20.18 2.34
CA THR A 135 -0.36 -19.60 0.99
C THR A 135 0.96 -19.04 0.50
N ARG A 136 2.06 -19.23 1.23
CA ARG A 136 3.40 -18.75 0.85
C ARG A 136 3.86 -19.27 -0.52
N GLU A 137 3.49 -20.48 -0.89
CA GLU A 137 3.83 -21.13 -2.18
C GLU A 137 2.67 -21.15 -3.18
N ARG A 138 1.55 -20.50 -2.83
CA ARG A 138 0.30 -20.51 -3.61
C ARG A 138 0.15 -19.19 -4.37
N PRO A 139 -0.69 -19.16 -5.43
CA PRO A 139 -1.02 -17.90 -6.09
C PRO A 139 -1.57 -16.88 -5.10
N SER A 140 -1.08 -15.64 -5.20
CA SER A 140 -1.38 -14.54 -4.27
C SER A 140 -2.88 -14.24 -4.14
N TRP A 141 -3.66 -14.41 -5.20
CA TRP A 141 -5.12 -14.21 -5.15
C TRP A 141 -5.82 -15.14 -4.15
N GLN A 142 -5.38 -16.40 -4.05
CA GLN A 142 -5.96 -17.37 -3.11
C GLN A 142 -5.74 -16.93 -1.66
N ARG A 143 -4.56 -16.35 -1.36
CA ARG A 143 -4.26 -15.75 -0.06
C ARG A 143 -5.20 -14.61 0.28
N PHE A 144 -5.37 -13.66 -0.64
CA PHE A 144 -6.26 -12.52 -0.40
C PHE A 144 -7.72 -12.94 -0.26
N ALA A 145 -8.18 -13.94 -1.03
CA ALA A 145 -9.52 -14.50 -0.89
C ALA A 145 -9.75 -15.10 0.51
N TRP A 146 -8.80 -15.90 1.02
CA TRP A 146 -8.89 -16.49 2.36
C TRP A 146 -8.78 -15.44 3.48
N LEU A 147 -7.95 -14.41 3.31
CA LEU A 147 -7.86 -13.32 4.28
C LEU A 147 -9.12 -12.46 4.28
N ALA A 148 -9.72 -12.20 3.12
CA ALA A 148 -11.00 -11.49 3.03
C ALA A 148 -12.13 -12.29 3.66
N ALA A 149 -12.21 -13.59 3.37
CA ALA A 149 -13.20 -14.49 3.99
C ALA A 149 -13.06 -14.53 5.52
N GLY A 150 -11.83 -14.66 6.02
CA GLY A 150 -11.57 -14.61 7.45
C GLY A 150 -11.92 -13.25 8.06
N ALA A 151 -11.69 -12.14 7.34
CA ALA A 151 -12.03 -10.81 7.84
C ALA A 151 -13.55 -10.68 8.05
N VAL A 152 -14.36 -11.20 7.13
CA VAL A 152 -15.82 -11.23 7.31
C VAL A 152 -16.24 -12.16 8.47
N LEU A 153 -15.56 -13.28 8.65
CA LEU A 153 -15.91 -14.27 9.68
C LEU A 153 -15.51 -13.84 11.10
N LEU A 154 -14.35 -13.20 11.25
CA LEU A 154 -13.70 -12.89 12.53
C LEU A 154 -14.02 -11.49 13.05
N VAL A 155 -15.00 -10.81 12.42
CA VAL A 155 -15.54 -9.54 12.92
C VAL A 155 -15.88 -9.69 14.41
N PRO A 156 -15.46 -8.75 15.27
CA PRO A 156 -15.77 -8.81 16.69
C PRO A 156 -17.26 -8.54 16.93
N TRP A 157 -18.05 -9.63 16.90
CA TRP A 157 -19.50 -9.63 17.05
C TRP A 157 -20.03 -8.87 18.28
N PRO A 158 -19.36 -8.85 19.45
CA PRO A 158 -19.80 -8.01 20.56
C PRO A 158 -20.06 -6.55 20.15
N PHE A 159 -19.21 -5.95 19.31
CA PHE A 159 -19.46 -4.58 18.84
C PHE A 159 -20.59 -4.48 17.83
N VAL A 160 -20.72 -5.47 16.95
CA VAL A 160 -21.79 -5.50 15.95
C VAL A 160 -23.16 -5.57 16.64
N MET A 161 -23.28 -6.39 17.69
CA MET A 161 -24.53 -6.57 18.42
C MET A 161 -24.85 -5.40 19.36
N LEU A 162 -23.85 -4.76 19.97
CA LEU A 162 -24.05 -3.64 20.90
C LEU A 162 -24.06 -2.26 20.22
N GLY A 163 -23.55 -2.15 18.99
CA GLY A 163 -23.40 -0.87 18.27
C GLY A 163 -24.63 -0.43 17.49
N THR A 164 -25.63 -1.30 17.29
CA THR A 164 -26.91 -0.95 16.63
C THR A 164 -27.93 -0.34 17.59
N GLY A 165 -27.48 0.24 18.70
CA GLY A 165 -28.32 0.98 19.64
C GLY A 165 -28.88 2.25 19.00
N LEU A 166 -30.00 2.08 18.30
CA LEU A 166 -31.05 3.07 18.11
C LEU A 166 -32.05 2.92 19.27
#